data_AF-H5V5F1-F1
#
_entry.id   AF-H5V5F1-F1
#
_cell.length_a   1.000
_cell.length_b   1.000
_cell.length_c   1.000
_cell.angle_alpha   90.00
_cell.angle_beta   90.00
_cell.angle_gamma   90.00
#
_symmetry.space_group_name_H-M   'P 1'
#
loop_
_entity.id
_entity.type
_entity.pdbx_description
1 polymer ?
#
loop_
_entity_poly.entity_id
_entity_poly.type
_entity_poly.pdbx_seq_one_letter_code
_entity_poly.pdbx_strand_id
1 'polypeptide(L)'
;MHELWKIVLVTLPLMAFIILIGWFLRRLRHPKLSGAEQGGMKKISGNPTYFLSALFKDQYYFDSEYFYEIKNNVTFKIPLSAIISVRPGHTQVNNRRNWRVTFRNETGERSVQFYSNLTFFNQNFAEFLAVVKRENPHADVKDLSFFNL
;
A
#
# COMPACT_ATOMS: atom_id res chain seq x y z
N MET A 1 38.51 -27.67 29.65
CA MET A 1 38.27 -26.24 29.97
C MET A 1 38.40 -25.31 28.76
N HIS A 2 39.42 -25.46 27.90
CA HIS A 2 39.63 -24.61 26.71
C HIS A 2 38.49 -24.64 25.67
N GLU A 3 37.91 -25.82 25.42
CA GLU A 3 36.88 -25.97 24.38
C GLU A 3 35.51 -25.38 24.80
N LEU A 4 35.20 -25.37 26.09
CA LEU A 4 33.98 -24.74 26.62
C LEU A 4 34.00 -23.21 26.43
N TRP A 5 35.17 -22.59 26.54
CA TRP A 5 35.30 -21.14 26.35
C TRP A 5 35.05 -20.72 24.89
N LYS A 6 35.48 -21.54 23.93
CA LYS A 6 35.22 -21.32 22.50
C LYS A 6 33.74 -21.41 22.16
N ILE A 7 33.04 -22.39 22.75
CA ILE A 7 31.59 -22.56 22.54
C ILE A 7 30.83 -21.35 23.10
N VAL A 8 31.19 -20.86 24.29
CA VAL A 8 30.59 -19.67 24.89
C VAL A 8 30.86 -18.42 24.03
N LEU A 9 32.09 -18.26 23.52
CA LEU A 9 32.47 -17.11 22.69
C LEU A 9 31.71 -17.04 21.35
N VAL A 10 31.29 -18.17 20.79
CA VAL A 10 30.55 -18.24 19.51
C VAL A 10 29.03 -18.14 19.72
N THR A 11 28.51 -18.71 20.81
CA THR A 11 27.07 -18.73 21.08
C THR A 11 26.52 -17.38 21.54
N LEU A 12 27.30 -16.59 22.28
CA LEU A 12 26.94 -15.24 22.71
C LEU A 12 26.64 -14.26 21.55
N PRO A 13 27.52 -14.08 20.55
CA PRO A 13 27.24 -13.19 19.43
C PRO A 13 26.10 -13.69 18.55
N LEU A 14 25.92 -15.02 18.42
CA LEU A 14 24.80 -15.59 17.67
C LEU A 14 23.45 -15.28 18.35
N MET A 15 23.37 -15.44 19.67
CA MET A 15 22.17 -15.07 20.44
C MET A 15 21.89 -13.57 20.37
N ALA A 16 22.92 -12.73 20.49
CA ALA A 16 22.78 -11.29 20.34
C ALA A 16 22.27 -10.92 18.93
N PHE A 17 22.77 -11.58 17.89
CA PHE A 17 22.34 -11.37 16.51
C PHE A 17 20.88 -11.78 16.29
N ILE A 18 20.44 -12.91 16.85
CA ILE A 18 19.04 -13.36 16.80
C ILE A 18 18.12 -12.36 17.53
N ILE A 19 18.54 -11.84 18.68
CA ILE A 19 17.78 -10.83 19.44
C ILE A 19 17.70 -9.51 18.65
N LEU A 20 18.80 -9.07 18.03
CA LEU A 20 18.85 -7.86 17.21
C LEU A 20 17.98 -8.00 15.95
N ILE A 21 18.02 -9.15 15.27
CA ILE A 21 17.13 -9.46 14.15
C ILE A 21 15.68 -9.46 14.61
N GLY A 22 15.36 -10.14 15.72
CA GLY A 22 14.01 -10.16 16.27
C GLY A 22 13.50 -8.77 16.62
N TRP A 23 14.35 -7.93 17.22
CA TRP A 23 14.05 -6.53 17.54
C TRP A 23 13.88 -5.69 16.27
N PHE A 24 14.75 -5.85 15.28
CA PHE A 24 14.66 -5.17 13.99
C PHE A 24 13.40 -5.57 13.22
N LEU A 25 13.07 -6.87 13.17
CA LEU A 25 11.83 -7.39 12.57
C LEU A 25 10.58 -6.90 13.32
N ARG A 26 10.63 -6.80 14.65
CA ARG A 26 9.54 -6.18 15.44
C ARG A 26 9.39 -4.69 15.16
N ARG A 27 10.51 -3.97 15.02
CA ARG A 27 10.53 -2.55 14.65
C ARG A 27 10.01 -2.32 13.24
N LEU A 28 10.28 -3.26 12.33
CA LEU A 28 9.63 -3.30 11.03
C LEU A 28 8.12 -3.54 11.19
N ARG A 29 7.68 -4.48 12.02
CA ARG A 29 6.25 -4.76 12.28
C ARG A 29 5.41 -3.60 12.83
N HIS A 30 6.03 -2.49 13.23
CA HIS A 30 5.29 -1.25 13.48
C HIS A 30 5.30 -0.41 12.21
N PRO A 31 4.28 -0.53 11.34
CA PRO A 31 4.10 0.48 10.32
C PRO A 31 3.97 1.82 11.05
N LYS A 32 4.84 2.78 10.75
CA LYS A 32 4.57 4.18 11.11
C LYS A 32 3.30 4.55 10.33
N LEU A 33 2.16 4.40 10.99
CA LEU A 33 0.86 4.85 10.50
C LEU A 33 1.03 6.31 10.08
N SER A 34 0.94 6.56 8.78
CA SER A 34 1.06 7.92 8.25
C SER A 34 -0.12 8.73 8.78
N GLY A 35 0.10 9.99 9.18
CA GLY A 35 -0.83 10.82 9.97
C GLY A 35 -2.27 11.00 9.45
N ALA A 36 -2.62 10.45 8.29
CA ALA A 36 -3.98 10.37 7.76
C ALA A 36 -4.80 9.17 8.27
N GLU A 37 -4.17 8.12 8.85
CA GLU A 37 -4.91 7.03 9.52
C GLU A 37 -5.57 7.49 10.83
N GLN A 38 -5.28 8.70 11.31
CA GLN A 38 -5.94 9.30 12.48
C GLN A 38 -7.45 9.60 12.25
N GLY A 39 -7.93 9.58 11.00
CA GLY A 39 -9.34 9.76 10.66
C GLY A 39 -10.07 8.49 10.20
N GLY A 40 -9.49 7.31 10.37
CA GLY A 40 -10.06 6.04 9.89
C GLY A 40 -9.88 5.76 8.39
N MET A 41 -9.29 6.70 7.64
CA MET A 41 -9.01 6.55 6.21
C MET A 41 -7.64 5.90 5.99
N LYS A 42 -7.59 4.86 5.16
CA LYS A 42 -6.38 4.10 4.86
C LYS A 42 -5.74 4.61 3.57
N LYS A 43 -4.47 5.00 3.62
CA LYS A 43 -3.74 5.47 2.43
C LYS A 43 -3.39 4.31 1.51
N ILE A 44 -3.63 4.48 0.21
CA ILE A 44 -3.33 3.47 -0.82
C ILE A 44 -2.35 3.96 -1.88
N SER A 45 -2.20 5.28 -2.07
CA SER A 45 -1.19 5.81 -2.97
C SER A 45 0.20 5.91 -2.33
N GLY A 46 1.21 5.65 -3.15
CA GLY A 46 2.62 5.81 -2.80
C GLY A 46 3.33 6.58 -3.90
N ASN A 47 4.18 7.51 -3.50
CA ASN A 47 5.03 8.22 -4.45
C ASN A 47 6.15 7.26 -4.94
N PRO A 48 6.32 7.08 -6.26
CA PRO A 48 7.33 6.17 -6.81
C PRO A 48 8.78 6.58 -6.51
N THR A 49 9.03 7.86 -6.24
CA THR A 49 10.39 8.39 -6.03
C THR A 49 10.43 9.48 -4.96
N TYR A 50 11.29 9.33 -3.93
CA TYR A 50 11.46 10.34 -2.87
C TYR A 50 11.75 11.76 -3.41
N PHE A 51 12.49 11.85 -4.52
CA PHE A 51 12.83 13.10 -5.23
C PHE A 51 11.71 13.69 -6.12
N LEU A 52 10.74 12.89 -6.60
CA LEU A 52 9.60 13.39 -7.41
C LEU A 52 8.33 13.62 -6.58
N SER A 53 8.45 13.72 -5.26
CA SER A 53 7.31 13.96 -4.35
C SER A 53 6.50 15.22 -4.67
N ALA A 54 7.13 16.24 -5.25
CA ALA A 54 6.45 17.45 -5.68
C ALA A 54 5.57 17.26 -6.93
N LEU A 55 5.85 16.26 -7.78
CA LEU A 55 5.10 15.98 -9.02
C LEU A 55 3.88 15.08 -8.77
N PHE A 56 3.94 14.22 -7.76
CA PHE A 56 2.83 13.34 -7.36
C PHE A 56 2.16 13.87 -6.08
N LYS A 57 1.49 15.03 -6.20
CA LYS A 57 0.69 15.62 -5.11
C LYS A 57 -0.63 14.89 -4.85
N ASP A 58 -1.09 14.11 -5.82
CA ASP A 58 -2.39 13.43 -5.74
C ASP A 58 -2.28 12.27 -4.73
N GLN A 59 -3.07 12.37 -3.65
CA GLN A 59 -3.10 11.37 -2.60
C GLN A 59 -4.42 10.60 -2.64
N TYR A 60 -4.33 9.28 -2.53
CA TYR A 60 -5.49 8.40 -2.60
C TYR A 60 -5.64 7.61 -1.31
N TYR A 61 -6.86 7.63 -0.78
CA TYR A 61 -7.25 6.98 0.46
C TYR A 61 -8.54 6.18 0.23
N PHE A 62 -8.83 5.24 1.13
CA PHE A 62 -10.13 4.55 1.15
C PHE A 62 -10.58 4.30 2.59
N ASP A 63 -11.89 4.13 2.77
CA ASP A 63 -12.50 3.58 3.98
C ASP A 63 -13.41 2.39 3.61
N SER A 64 -14.36 2.00 4.47
CA SER A 64 -15.26 0.88 4.20
C SER A 64 -16.29 1.14 3.09
N GLU A 65 -16.56 2.40 2.75
CA GLU A 65 -17.69 2.80 1.88
C GLU A 65 -17.26 3.66 0.69
N TYR A 66 -16.13 4.38 0.81
CA TYR A 66 -15.69 5.40 -0.12
C TYR A 66 -14.20 5.32 -0.44
N PHE A 67 -13.89 5.68 -1.68
CA PHE A 67 -12.58 6.01 -2.20
C PHE A 67 -12.42 7.53 -2.26
N TYR A 68 -11.30 8.04 -1.78
CA TYR A 68 -11.00 9.46 -1.69
C TYR A 68 -9.82 9.80 -2.59
N GLU A 69 -10.02 10.79 -3.46
CA GLU A 69 -8.96 11.42 -4.25
C GLU A 69 -8.73 12.83 -3.71
N ILE A 70 -7.54 13.08 -3.16
CA ILE A 70 -7.13 14.39 -2.68
C ILE A 70 -6.14 14.99 -3.68
N LYS A 71 -6.61 16.01 -4.41
CA LYS A 71 -5.86 16.70 -5.46
C LYS A 71 -5.89 18.20 -5.22
N ASN A 72 -4.73 18.85 -5.15
CA ASN A 72 -4.62 20.29 -4.92
C ASN A 72 -5.47 20.81 -3.74
N ASN A 73 -5.52 20.06 -2.64
CA ASN A 73 -6.33 20.36 -1.45
C ASN A 73 -7.85 20.26 -1.64
N VAL A 74 -8.31 19.71 -2.77
CA VAL A 74 -9.71 19.34 -3.01
C VAL A 74 -9.85 17.83 -2.81
N THR A 75 -10.86 17.44 -2.03
CA THR A 75 -11.17 16.03 -1.76
C THR A 75 -12.39 15.60 -2.56
N PHE A 76 -12.20 14.66 -3.48
CA PHE A 76 -13.28 14.00 -4.20
C PHE A 76 -13.61 12.69 -3.49
N LYS A 77 -14.90 12.49 -3.18
CA LYS A 77 -15.41 11.31 -2.50
C LYS A 77 -16.21 10.46 -3.51
N ILE A 78 -15.80 9.21 -3.68
CA ILE A 78 -16.35 8.30 -4.69
C ILE A 78 -16.83 7.04 -3.96
N PRO A 79 -18.12 6.67 -4.05
CA PRO A 79 -18.61 5.43 -3.44
C PRO A 79 -17.88 4.21 -4.02
N LEU A 80 -17.50 3.24 -3.18
CA LEU A 80 -16.84 2.01 -3.65
C LEU A 80 -17.75 1.19 -4.57
N SER A 81 -19.06 1.23 -4.34
CA SER A 81 -20.07 0.62 -5.21
C SER A 81 -20.09 1.20 -6.63
N ALA A 82 -19.63 2.44 -6.81
CA ALA A 82 -19.55 3.09 -8.11
C ALA A 82 -18.28 2.68 -8.90
N ILE A 83 -17.34 1.96 -8.27
CA ILE A 83 -16.13 1.48 -8.94
C ILE A 83 -16.50 0.30 -9.85
N ILE A 84 -16.13 0.43 -11.12
CA ILE A 84 -16.41 -0.55 -12.17
C ILE A 84 -15.20 -1.48 -12.38
N SER A 85 -13.99 -0.94 -12.30
CA SER A 85 -12.79 -1.76 -12.47
C SER A 85 -11.59 -1.19 -11.75
N VAL A 86 -10.73 -2.10 -11.27
CA VAL A 86 -9.43 -1.79 -10.70
C VAL A 86 -8.40 -2.68 -11.39
N ARG A 87 -7.58 -2.10 -12.26
CA ARG A 87 -6.63 -2.83 -13.11
C ARG A 87 -5.23 -2.23 -13.03
N PRO A 88 -4.18 -3.07 -13.09
CA PRO A 88 -2.84 -2.56 -13.32
C PRO A 88 -2.76 -1.93 -14.72
N GLY A 89 -2.18 -0.74 -14.81
CA GLY A 89 -1.90 -0.07 -16.09
C GLY A 89 -0.66 -0.64 -16.78
N HIS A 90 -0.21 -0.01 -17.86
CA HIS A 90 0.97 -0.49 -18.63
C HIS A 90 2.28 0.18 -18.22
N THR A 91 2.21 1.26 -17.44
CA THR A 91 3.38 2.09 -17.13
C THR A 91 4.01 1.60 -15.83
N GLN A 92 5.32 1.36 -15.86
CA GLN A 92 6.11 1.06 -14.67
C GLN A 92 7.14 2.16 -14.44
N VAL A 93 7.25 2.59 -13.19
CA VAL A 93 8.27 3.55 -12.74
C VAL A 93 8.92 2.99 -11.49
N ASN A 94 10.25 2.87 -11.48
CA ASN A 94 11.01 2.37 -10.32
C ASN A 94 10.50 1.00 -9.82
N ASN A 95 10.27 0.06 -10.74
CA ASN A 95 9.74 -1.28 -10.46
C ASN A 95 8.36 -1.28 -9.76
N ARG A 96 7.59 -0.21 -9.91
CA ARG A 96 6.19 -0.09 -9.44
C ARG A 96 5.26 0.14 -10.61
N ARG A 97 4.23 -0.69 -10.69
CA ARG A 97 3.20 -0.57 -11.72
C ARG A 97 2.14 0.45 -11.32
N ASN A 98 1.70 1.28 -12.27
CA ASN A 98 0.54 2.13 -12.03
C ASN A 98 -0.74 1.27 -11.94
N TRP A 99 -1.70 1.73 -11.15
CA TRP A 99 -3.03 1.16 -11.03
C TRP A 99 -4.05 2.17 -11.53
N ARG A 100 -5.04 1.68 -12.25
CA ARG A 100 -6.17 2.46 -12.77
C ARG A 100 -7.44 2.03 -12.05
N VAL A 101 -8.11 2.99 -11.44
CA VAL A 101 -9.45 2.81 -10.87
C VAL A 101 -10.43 3.54 -11.77
N THR A 102 -11.38 2.79 -12.34
CA THR A 102 -12.45 3.32 -13.18
C THR A 102 -13.76 3.26 -12.40
N PHE A 103 -14.48 4.37 -12.33
CA PHE A 103 -15.75 4.50 -11.63
C PHE A 103 -16.80 5.19 -12.49
N ARG A 104 -18.07 4.93 -12.20
CA ARG A 104 -19.21 5.60 -12.82
C ARG A 104 -19.56 6.84 -12.00
N ASN A 105 -19.72 7.97 -12.67
CA ASN A 105 -20.26 9.19 -12.10
C ASN A 105 -21.51 9.61 -12.88
N GLU A 106 -22.23 10.63 -12.40
CA GLU A 106 -23.43 11.20 -13.05
C GLU A 106 -23.17 11.66 -14.49
N THR A 107 -21.92 12.01 -14.80
CA THR A 107 -21.48 12.49 -16.13
C THR A 107 -20.87 11.40 -17.02
N GLY A 108 -20.86 10.14 -16.57
CA GLY A 108 -20.30 9.00 -17.29
C GLY A 108 -19.13 8.31 -16.56
N GLU A 109 -18.35 7.53 -17.30
CA GLU A 109 -17.22 6.77 -16.74
C GLU A 109 -15.97 7.64 -16.64
N ARG A 110 -15.35 7.66 -15.46
CA ARG A 110 -14.09 8.34 -15.21
C ARG A 110 -13.05 7.35 -14.70
N SER A 111 -11.79 7.58 -15.06
CA SER A 111 -10.69 6.76 -14.58
C SER A 111 -9.58 7.61 -13.99
N VAL A 112 -9.06 7.17 -12.85
CA VAL A 112 -7.92 7.78 -12.17
C VAL A 112 -6.77 6.79 -12.14
N GLN A 113 -5.55 7.30 -12.22
CA GLN A 113 -4.34 6.48 -12.22
C GLN A 113 -3.43 6.91 -11.09
N PHE A 114 -2.99 5.95 -10.29
CA PHE A 114 -2.04 6.20 -9.22
C PHE A 114 -1.06 5.05 -9.07
N TYR A 115 0.07 5.32 -8.41
CA TYR A 115 1.00 4.28 -8.00
C TYR A 115 0.63 3.82 -6.61
N SER A 116 0.49 2.51 -6.41
CA SER A 116 0.24 1.95 -5.09
C SER A 116 1.49 2.03 -4.20
N ASN A 117 1.30 2.21 -2.90
CA ASN A 117 2.39 2.22 -1.94
C ASN A 117 2.87 0.78 -1.64
N LEU A 118 3.63 0.20 -2.56
CA LEU A 118 4.20 -1.15 -2.44
C LEU A 118 5.51 -1.14 -1.65
N THR A 119 5.41 -0.80 -0.37
CA THR A 119 6.41 -1.24 0.61
C THR A 119 5.82 -2.48 1.32
N PHE A 120 6.62 -3.35 1.93
CA PHE A 120 6.20 -4.60 2.62
C PHE A 120 5.08 -4.45 3.69
N PHE A 121 4.55 -3.25 3.90
CA PHE A 121 3.43 -2.87 4.75
C PHE A 121 2.11 -2.62 3.99
N ASN A 122 2.00 -3.10 2.75
CA ASN A 122 0.85 -2.85 1.86
C ASN A 122 -0.39 -3.75 2.15
N GLN A 123 -0.86 -3.78 3.39
CA GLN A 123 -2.17 -4.38 3.70
C GLN A 123 -3.31 -3.51 3.18
N ASN A 124 -3.12 -2.19 3.20
CA ASN A 124 -4.17 -1.23 2.84
C ASN A 124 -4.65 -1.39 1.39
N PHE A 125 -3.77 -1.53 0.40
CA PHE A 125 -4.23 -1.68 -0.99
C PHE A 125 -4.84 -3.06 -1.26
N ALA A 126 -4.30 -4.12 -0.65
CA ALA A 126 -4.91 -5.45 -0.74
C ALA A 126 -6.31 -5.47 -0.13
N GLU A 127 -6.48 -4.81 1.02
CA GLU A 127 -7.77 -4.64 1.67
C GLU A 127 -8.72 -3.81 0.81
N PHE A 128 -8.26 -2.71 0.19
CA PHE A 128 -9.07 -1.94 -0.75
C PHE A 128 -9.63 -2.81 -1.88
N LEU A 129 -8.80 -3.65 -2.52
CA LEU A 129 -9.26 -4.55 -3.59
C LEU A 129 -10.31 -5.54 -3.07
N ALA A 130 -10.12 -6.08 -1.86
CA ALA A 130 -11.07 -6.98 -1.23
C ALA A 130 -12.41 -6.29 -0.91
N VAL A 131 -12.38 -5.05 -0.41
CA VAL A 131 -13.59 -4.28 -0.11
C VAL A 131 -14.31 -3.90 -1.40
N VAL A 132 -13.63 -3.43 -2.45
CA VAL A 132 -14.26 -3.12 -3.74
C VAL A 132 -14.96 -4.34 -4.32
N LYS A 133 -14.32 -5.51 -4.27
CA LYS A 133 -14.92 -6.77 -4.74
C LYS A 133 -16.13 -7.20 -3.91
N ARG A 134 -16.15 -6.86 -2.62
CA ARG A 134 -17.30 -7.12 -1.73
C ARG A 134 -18.46 -6.17 -2.01
N GLU A 135 -18.20 -4.88 -2.14
CA GLU A 135 -19.23 -3.85 -2.37
C GLU A 135 -19.78 -3.89 -3.80
N ASN A 136 -18.96 -4.32 -4.78
CA ASN A 136 -19.39 -4.53 -6.15
C ASN A 136 -18.83 -5.84 -6.72
N PRO A 137 -19.54 -6.96 -6.56
CA PRO A 137 -19.13 -8.26 -7.10
C PRO A 137 -18.99 -8.31 -8.63
N HIS A 138 -19.62 -7.36 -9.33
CA HIS A 138 -19.53 -7.24 -10.80
C HIS A 138 -18.36 -6.37 -11.25
N ALA A 139 -17.65 -5.71 -10.33
CA ALA A 139 -16.48 -4.93 -10.67
C ALA A 139 -15.33 -5.85 -11.12
N ASP A 140 -14.66 -5.49 -12.21
CA ASP A 140 -13.47 -6.21 -12.65
C ASP A 140 -12.26 -5.75 -11.84
N VAL A 141 -12.02 -6.45 -10.74
CA VAL A 141 -10.91 -6.23 -9.82
C VAL A 141 -9.83 -7.27 -10.09
N LYS A 142 -8.67 -6.82 -10.55
CA LYS A 142 -7.52 -7.71 -10.75
C LYS A 142 -6.83 -8.00 -9.43
N ASP A 143 -6.67 -9.27 -9.09
CA ASP A 143 -5.93 -9.68 -7.89
C ASP A 143 -4.45 -9.27 -7.95
N LEU A 144 -3.88 -9.02 -6.78
CA LEU A 144 -2.44 -8.78 -6.64
C LEU A 144 -1.67 -10.05 -6.98
N SER A 145 -0.73 -9.93 -7.91
CA SER A 145 0.19 -11.00 -8.29
C SER A 145 1.61 -10.47 -8.27
N PHE A 146 2.62 -11.32 -8.04
CA PHE A 146 4.03 -10.94 -8.10
C PHE A 146 4.44 -10.16 -9.36
N PHE A 147 3.78 -10.39 -10.49
CA PHE A 147 4.04 -9.70 -11.78
C PHE A 147 3.39 -8.31 -11.91
N ASN A 148 2.49 -7.96 -10.98
CA ASN A 148 1.77 -6.69 -10.93
C ASN A 148 2.05 -5.91 -9.62
N LEU A 149 3.00 -6.41 -8.83
CA LEU A 149 3.61 -5.75 -7.68
C LEU A 149 4.71 -4.77 -8.12
#